data_AF-A0A1V5AJI8-F1
#
_entry.id   AF-A0A1V5AJI8-F1
#
_cell.length_a   1.000
_cell.length_b   1.000
_cell.length_c   1.000
_cell.angle_alpha   90.00
_cell.angle_beta   90.00
_cell.angle_gamma   90.00
#
_symmetry.space_group_name_H-M   'P 1'
#
loop_
_entity.id
_entity.type
_entity.pdbx_description
1 polymer ?
#
loop_
_entity_poly.entity_id
_entity_poly.type
_entity_poly.pdbx_seq_one_letter_code
_entity_poly.pdbx_strand_id
1 'polypeptide(L)'
;MTDDVTPEKTGTPHQSGAGIDPLQQFFQRPLFLSLTIGIPFCIFKLLFGIAAIRVLNLPHHGVVAALGWCVIVWAGIDLLMNAGRAILDLLGRSAPFEYCTIAQLGAYFRMPLVFLAVDTLLSFVIICTMLWSGWITLLTTIESYLWYAATTLNLISLSLVLLYNEVRKVRI
;
A
#
# COMPACT_ATOMS: atom_id res chain seq x y z
N MET A 1 -36.18 -35.26 -54.38
CA MET A 1 -35.15 -35.98 -53.60
C MET A 1 -33.86 -35.21 -53.82
N THR A 2 -33.69 -34.08 -53.13
CA THR A 2 -33.01 -33.93 -51.81
C THR A 2 -31.50 -33.81 -52.00
N ASP A 3 -30.76 -32.80 -51.53
CA ASP A 3 -31.08 -31.58 -50.81
C ASP A 3 -29.93 -30.58 -51.04
N ASP A 4 -30.31 -29.30 -51.07
CA ASP A 4 -29.45 -28.13 -51.04
C ASP A 4 -28.78 -28.02 -49.66
N VAL A 5 -27.46 -28.17 -49.59
CA VAL A 5 -26.70 -28.01 -48.33
C VAL A 5 -25.99 -26.66 -48.37
N THR A 6 -26.68 -25.66 -47.81
CA THR A 6 -26.09 -24.39 -47.39
C THR A 6 -25.31 -24.60 -46.09
N PRO A 7 -24.03 -24.20 -45.98
CA PRO A 7 -23.36 -24.14 -44.69
C PRO A 7 -23.72 -22.82 -44.00
N GLU A 8 -24.69 -22.95 -43.09
CA GLU A 8 -24.78 -22.35 -41.76
C GLU A 8 -23.85 -21.15 -41.46
N LYS A 9 -24.46 -19.97 -41.28
CA LYS A 9 -23.86 -18.81 -40.62
C LYS A 9 -23.41 -19.21 -39.21
N THR A 10 -22.13 -19.51 -39.05
CA THR A 10 -21.52 -19.67 -37.73
C THR A 10 -21.65 -18.34 -36.98
N GLY A 11 -22.45 -18.37 -35.92
CA GLY A 11 -22.68 -17.24 -35.05
C GLY A 11 -21.36 -16.64 -34.57
N THR A 12 -21.23 -15.34 -34.77
CA THR A 12 -20.29 -14.51 -34.02
C THR A 12 -20.44 -14.84 -32.53
N PRO A 13 -19.37 -15.18 -31.81
CA PRO A 13 -19.44 -15.25 -30.37
C PRO A 13 -19.89 -13.88 -29.87
N HIS A 14 -21.02 -13.87 -29.17
CA HIS A 14 -21.48 -12.75 -28.39
C HIS A 14 -20.30 -12.28 -27.53
N GLN A 15 -19.69 -11.14 -27.88
CA GLN A 15 -18.90 -10.37 -26.94
C GLN A 15 -19.89 -9.88 -25.87
N SER A 16 -20.13 -10.73 -24.88
CA SER A 16 -20.71 -10.35 -23.61
C SER A 16 -19.85 -9.22 -23.07
N GLY A 17 -20.40 -8.00 -23.09
CA GLY A 17 -19.66 -6.79 -22.75
C GLY A 17 -18.89 -6.97 -21.45
N ALA A 18 -17.57 -6.84 -21.54
CA ALA A 18 -16.68 -6.70 -20.40
C ALA A 18 -17.00 -5.37 -19.71
N GLY A 19 -18.11 -5.35 -18.96
CA GLY A 19 -18.43 -4.29 -18.04
C GLY A 19 -17.31 -4.19 -17.02
N ILE A 20 -16.76 -2.99 -16.86
CA ILE A 20 -15.74 -2.69 -15.86
C ILE A 20 -16.28 -3.13 -14.50
N ASP A 21 -15.60 -4.06 -13.83
CA ASP A 21 -16.03 -4.54 -12.51
C ASP A 21 -15.87 -3.40 -11.49
N PRO A 22 -16.97 -2.90 -10.90
CA PRO A 22 -16.93 -1.77 -9.99
C PRO A 22 -16.09 -2.04 -8.73
N LEU A 23 -15.99 -3.29 -8.28
CA LEU A 23 -15.16 -3.65 -7.13
C LEU A 23 -13.67 -3.59 -7.46
N GLN A 24 -13.29 -4.02 -8.67
CA GLN A 24 -11.89 -3.88 -9.11
C GLN A 24 -11.49 -2.42 -9.22
N GLN A 25 -12.37 -1.59 -9.77
CA GLN A 25 -12.13 -0.16 -9.87
C GLN A 25 -12.00 0.48 -8.48
N PHE A 26 -12.78 0.03 -7.50
CA PHE A 26 -12.67 0.46 -6.12
C PHE A 26 -11.32 0.09 -5.49
N PHE A 27 -10.85 -1.15 -5.64
CA PHE A 27 -9.57 -1.59 -5.08
C PHE A 27 -8.34 -0.94 -5.74
N GLN A 28 -8.46 -0.50 -6.98
CA GLN A 28 -7.41 0.23 -7.69
C GLN A 28 -7.48 1.75 -7.43
N ARG A 29 -8.51 2.22 -6.72
CA ARG A 29 -8.71 3.65 -6.50
C ARG A 29 -7.58 4.21 -5.63
N PRO A 30 -6.98 5.36 -5.99
CA PRO A 30 -5.90 5.97 -5.21
C PRO A 30 -6.25 6.20 -3.74
N LEU A 31 -7.50 6.56 -3.42
CA LEU A 31 -7.99 6.64 -2.04
C LEU A 31 -7.87 5.31 -1.30
N PHE A 32 -8.34 4.20 -1.89
CA PHE A 32 -8.28 2.88 -1.26
C PHE A 32 -6.83 2.49 -0.99
N LEU A 33 -5.97 2.59 -2.01
CA LEU A 33 -4.55 2.26 -1.90
C LEU A 33 -3.82 3.12 -0.85
N SER A 34 -4.14 4.42 -0.79
CA SER A 34 -3.53 5.33 0.19
C SER A 34 -4.00 4.99 1.61
N LEU A 35 -5.30 4.72 1.81
CA LEU A 35 -5.86 4.40 3.14
C LEU A 35 -5.43 3.03 3.67
N THR A 36 -5.25 2.05 2.78
CA THR A 36 -5.03 0.65 3.17
C THR A 36 -3.58 0.19 3.04
N ILE A 37 -2.77 0.87 2.24
CA ILE A 37 -1.35 0.51 2.03
C ILE A 37 -0.46 1.67 2.45
N GLY A 38 -0.64 2.83 1.84
CA GLY A 38 0.24 3.99 2.05
C GLY A 38 0.28 4.49 3.50
N ILE A 39 -0.85 4.89 4.05
CA ILE A 39 -0.98 5.42 5.42
C ILE A 39 -0.53 4.38 6.46
N PRO A 40 -0.94 3.10 6.39
CA PRO A 40 -0.40 2.07 7.28
C PRO A 40 1.12 1.97 7.27
N PHE A 41 1.76 1.96 6.09
CA PHE A 41 3.23 1.95 6.00
C PHE A 41 3.88 3.21 6.62
N CYS A 42 3.27 4.38 6.43
CA CYS A 42 3.72 5.61 7.09
C CYS A 42 3.60 5.51 8.62
N ILE A 43 2.50 4.95 9.14
CA ILE A 43 2.30 4.74 10.58
C ILE A 43 3.38 3.79 11.13
N PHE A 44 3.68 2.68 10.46
CA PHE A 44 4.73 1.77 10.92
C PHE A 44 6.10 2.45 10.99
N LYS A 45 6.48 3.22 9.96
CA LYS A 45 7.73 4.00 9.96
C LYS A 45 7.75 4.99 11.13
N LEU A 46 6.68 5.75 11.33
CA LEU A 46 6.58 6.75 12.39
C LEU A 46 6.72 6.11 13.78
N LEU A 47 5.96 5.05 14.06
CA LEU A 47 5.99 4.37 15.36
C LEU A 47 7.34 3.71 15.63
N PHE A 48 7.99 3.15 14.61
CA PHE A 48 9.35 2.66 14.72
C PHE A 48 10.34 3.77 15.05
N GLY A 49 10.28 4.92 14.37
CA GLY A 49 11.15 6.05 14.66
C GLY A 49 10.98 6.57 16.09
N ILE A 50 9.74 6.63 16.57
CA ILE A 50 9.43 6.99 17.97
C ILE A 50 10.02 5.95 18.94
N ALA A 51 9.81 4.66 18.68
CA ALA A 51 10.37 3.58 19.50
C ALA A 51 11.90 3.63 19.53
N ALA A 52 12.55 3.84 18.38
CA ALA A 52 14.01 3.96 18.27
C ALA A 52 14.58 5.11 19.13
N ILE A 53 13.87 6.24 19.20
CA ILE A 53 14.25 7.35 20.09
C ILE A 53 14.02 6.98 21.57
N ARG A 54 13.00 6.19 21.90
CA ARG A 54 12.72 5.79 23.30
C ARG A 54 13.66 4.72 23.85
N VAL A 55 14.34 3.96 23.00
CA VAL A 55 15.35 2.97 23.40
C VAL A 55 16.60 3.62 24.05
N LEU A 56 16.68 4.96 24.08
CA LEU A 56 17.76 5.78 24.65
C LEU A 56 18.04 5.66 26.16
N ASN A 57 17.36 4.79 26.92
CA ASN A 57 17.69 4.56 28.34
C ASN A 57 19.01 3.75 28.54
N LEU A 58 19.77 3.49 27.48
CA LEU A 58 21.04 2.77 27.54
C LEU A 58 22.20 3.65 27.00
N PRO A 59 23.33 3.75 27.72
CA PRO A 59 24.44 4.59 27.30
C PRO A 59 25.08 4.05 26.00
N HIS A 60 25.38 4.93 25.03
CA HIS A 60 26.08 4.70 23.73
C HIS A 60 25.22 4.56 22.44
N HIS A 61 23.92 4.88 22.44
CA HIS A 61 23.05 4.70 21.25
C HIS A 61 22.64 5.99 20.50
N GLY A 62 23.46 7.04 20.48
CA GLY A 62 23.16 8.28 19.75
C GLY A 62 22.85 8.09 18.25
N VAL A 63 23.46 7.09 17.62
CA VAL A 63 23.19 6.74 16.20
C VAL A 63 21.77 6.24 15.99
N VAL A 64 21.24 5.41 16.90
CA VAL A 64 19.88 4.86 16.80
C VAL A 64 18.85 5.98 16.93
N ALA A 65 19.08 6.94 17.83
CA ALA A 65 18.23 8.10 17.99
C ALA A 65 18.23 9.01 16.74
N ALA A 66 19.41 9.25 16.16
CA ALA A 66 19.53 10.01 14.91
C ALA A 66 18.79 9.33 13.75
N LEU A 67 18.93 8.01 13.62
CA LEU A 67 18.17 7.22 12.65
C LEU A 67 16.67 7.29 12.92
N GLY A 68 16.24 7.20 14.19
CA GLY A 68 14.85 7.35 14.59
C GLY A 68 14.25 8.67 14.12
N TRP A 69 14.95 9.80 14.33
CA TRP A 69 14.52 11.10 13.82
C TRP A 69 14.45 11.17 12.30
N CYS A 70 15.43 10.60 11.60
CA CYS A 70 15.40 10.53 10.13
C CYS A 70 14.16 9.78 9.64
N VAL A 71 13.84 8.64 10.26
CA VAL A 71 12.66 7.84 9.90
C VAL A 71 11.35 8.57 10.23
N ILE A 72 11.28 9.31 11.35
CA ILE A 72 10.10 10.13 11.67
C ILE A 72 9.84 11.19 10.59
N VAL A 73 10.89 11.93 10.21
CA VAL A 73 10.76 12.96 9.17
C VAL A 73 10.35 12.34 7.84
N TRP A 74 10.99 11.23 7.47
CA TRP A 74 10.67 10.49 6.26
C TRP A 74 9.21 10.00 6.25
N ALA A 75 8.75 9.39 7.35
CA ALA A 75 7.36 8.96 7.53
C ALA A 75 6.38 10.12 7.43
N GLY A 76 6.73 11.29 7.98
CA GLY A 76 5.92 12.50 7.91
C GLY A 76 5.72 12.98 6.48
N ILE A 77 6.78 13.01 5.67
CA ILE A 77 6.69 13.42 4.26
C ILE A 77 5.85 12.40 3.46
N ASP A 78 6.11 11.10 3.64
CA ASP A 78 5.34 10.04 2.97
C ASP A 78 3.85 10.09 3.37
N LEU A 79 3.55 10.40 4.64
CA LEU A 79 2.18 10.55 5.13
C LEU A 79 1.48 11.72 4.45
N LEU A 80 2.14 12.87 4.31
CA LEU A 80 1.60 14.03 3.59
C LEU A 80 1.32 13.70 2.12
N MET A 81 2.22 12.95 1.47
CA MET A 81 2.01 12.51 0.09
C MET A 81 0.80 11.58 -0.01
N ASN A 82 0.68 10.55 0.84
CA ASN A 82 -0.45 9.62 0.79
C ASN A 82 -1.78 10.30 1.16
N ALA A 83 -1.79 11.17 2.16
CA ALA A 83 -2.96 11.95 2.53
C ALA A 83 -3.37 12.92 1.40
N GLY A 84 -2.39 13.62 0.81
CA GLY A 84 -2.63 14.52 -0.32
C GLY A 84 -3.22 13.79 -1.52
N ARG A 85 -2.73 12.57 -1.83
CA ARG A 85 -3.30 11.73 -2.89
C ARG A 85 -4.73 11.32 -2.59
N ALA A 86 -5.01 10.88 -1.37
CA ALA A 86 -6.36 10.53 -0.94
C ALA A 86 -7.32 11.73 -1.06
N ILE A 87 -6.89 12.92 -0.63
CA ILE A 87 -7.68 14.15 -0.72
C ILE A 87 -7.92 14.55 -2.18
N LEU A 88 -6.88 14.53 -3.02
CA LEU A 88 -7.01 14.87 -4.44
C LEU A 88 -7.97 13.91 -5.16
N ASP A 89 -7.89 12.60 -4.88
CA ASP A 89 -8.81 11.61 -5.42
C ASP A 89 -10.26 11.84 -4.96
N LEU A 90 -10.48 12.25 -3.69
CA LEU A 90 -11.79 12.67 -3.21
C LEU A 90 -12.33 13.91 -3.95
N LEU A 91 -11.44 14.82 -4.35
CA LEU A 91 -11.77 16.00 -5.16
C LEU A 91 -11.86 15.68 -6.68
N GLY A 92 -11.73 14.41 -7.07
CA GLY A 92 -11.77 13.98 -8.47
C GLY A 92 -10.53 14.38 -9.29
N ARG A 93 -9.40 14.68 -8.63
CA ARG A 93 -8.14 15.08 -9.26
C ARG A 93 -7.07 14.00 -9.12
N SER A 94 -6.27 13.81 -10.16
CA SER A 94 -5.07 12.97 -10.09
C SER A 94 -3.94 13.71 -9.37
N ALA A 95 -3.23 13.01 -8.49
CA ALA A 95 -2.06 13.57 -7.81
C ALA A 95 -0.85 13.67 -8.77
N PRO A 96 -0.12 14.81 -8.81
CA PRO A 96 1.02 15.03 -9.70
C PRO A 96 2.36 14.49 -9.17
N PHE A 97 2.33 13.71 -8.08
CA PHE A 97 3.50 13.14 -7.40
C PHE A 97 3.31 11.62 -7.25
N GLU A 98 4.27 10.91 -6.65
CA GLU A 98 4.25 9.45 -6.42
C GLU A 98 3.70 9.04 -5.03
N TYR A 99 3.58 7.75 -4.72
CA TYR A 99 2.99 7.30 -3.44
C TYR A 99 3.88 7.57 -2.22
N CYS A 100 5.20 7.63 -2.41
CA CYS A 100 6.17 7.91 -1.34
C CYS A 100 7.39 8.63 -1.90
N THR A 101 8.19 9.21 -1.02
CA THR A 101 9.41 9.96 -1.35
C THR A 101 10.43 9.11 -2.11
N ILE A 102 10.60 7.84 -1.74
CA ILE A 102 11.49 6.92 -2.47
C ILE A 102 10.96 6.67 -3.88
N ALA A 103 9.66 6.43 -4.06
CA ALA A 103 9.06 6.30 -5.39
C ALA A 103 9.20 7.59 -6.20
N GLN A 104 9.07 8.76 -5.57
CA GLN A 104 9.29 10.06 -6.20
C GLN A 104 10.73 10.22 -6.70
N LEU A 105 11.71 9.73 -5.93
CA LEU A 105 13.10 9.65 -6.38
C LEU A 105 13.23 8.66 -7.55
N GLY A 106 12.56 7.51 -7.49
CA GLY A 106 12.52 6.55 -8.59
C GLY A 106 11.92 7.09 -9.88
N ALA A 107 10.95 8.02 -9.80
CA ALA A 107 10.39 8.69 -10.96
C ALA A 107 11.45 9.51 -11.72
N TYR A 108 12.41 10.11 -11.01
CA TYR A 108 13.56 10.78 -11.63
C TYR A 108 14.41 9.81 -12.47
N PHE A 109 14.55 8.56 -12.00
CA PHE A 109 15.23 7.48 -12.72
C PHE A 109 14.32 6.71 -13.69
N ARG A 110 13.07 7.15 -13.91
CA ARG A 110 12.05 6.46 -14.73
C ARG A 110 11.70 5.05 -14.24
N MET A 111 11.91 4.75 -12.95
CA MET A 111 11.64 3.46 -12.33
C MET A 111 10.83 3.58 -11.02
N PRO A 112 9.70 4.33 -10.99
CA PRO A 112 8.97 4.60 -9.74
C PRO A 112 8.46 3.33 -9.05
N LEU A 113 8.02 2.32 -9.82
CA LEU A 113 7.50 1.05 -9.27
C LEU A 113 8.57 0.22 -8.54
N VAL A 114 9.82 0.24 -9.02
CA VAL A 114 10.93 -0.48 -8.36
C VAL A 114 11.25 0.19 -7.03
N PHE A 115 11.30 1.51 -7.02
CA PHE A 115 11.55 2.30 -5.82
C PHE A 115 10.39 2.21 -4.81
N LEU A 116 9.14 2.09 -5.29
CA LEU A 116 7.99 1.77 -4.45
C LEU A 116 8.11 0.38 -3.80
N ALA A 117 8.62 -0.61 -4.54
CA ALA A 117 8.88 -1.94 -3.97
C ALA A 117 9.98 -1.91 -2.92
N VAL A 118 11.02 -1.08 -3.10
CA VAL A 118 12.06 -0.84 -2.08
C VAL A 118 11.48 -0.20 -0.83
N ASP A 119 10.63 0.82 -0.97
CA ASP A 119 9.93 1.46 0.15
C ASP A 119 9.07 0.47 0.95
N THR A 120 8.37 -0.40 0.20
CA THR A 120 7.55 -1.47 0.76
C THR A 120 8.41 -2.48 1.52
N LEU A 121 9.55 -2.89 0.95
CA LEU A 121 10.50 -3.80 1.61
C LEU A 121 11.04 -3.18 2.91
N LEU A 122 11.45 -1.92 2.88
CA LEU A 122 11.93 -1.20 4.07
C LEU A 122 10.84 -1.13 5.15
N SER A 123 9.59 -0.91 4.75
CA SER A 123 8.45 -0.93 5.68
C SER A 123 8.26 -2.30 6.32
N PHE A 124 8.39 -3.40 5.56
CA PHE A 124 8.35 -4.75 6.14
C PHE A 124 9.53 -5.03 7.06
N VAL A 125 10.74 -4.58 6.73
CA VAL A 125 11.90 -4.70 7.63
C VAL A 125 11.64 -3.96 8.95
N ILE A 126 11.04 -2.77 8.89
CA ILE A 126 10.62 -2.01 10.08
C ILE A 126 9.60 -2.82 10.92
N ILE A 127 8.58 -3.38 10.27
CA ILE A 127 7.55 -4.19 10.95
C ILE A 127 8.19 -5.40 11.63
N CYS A 128 9.01 -6.17 10.91
CA CYS A 128 9.73 -7.32 11.45
C CYS A 128 10.63 -6.92 12.61
N THR A 129 11.35 -5.80 12.50
CA THR A 129 12.22 -5.31 13.57
C THR A 129 11.41 -5.00 14.82
N MET A 130 10.32 -4.23 14.71
CA MET A 130 9.44 -3.87 15.83
C MET A 130 8.89 -5.09 16.58
N LEU A 131 8.52 -6.14 15.83
CA LEU A 131 7.97 -7.37 16.40
C LEU A 131 9.06 -8.23 17.03
N TRP A 132 10.19 -8.44 16.34
CA TRP A 132 11.25 -9.34 16.79
C TRP A 132 12.05 -8.76 17.96
N SER A 133 12.30 -7.46 17.98
CA SER A 133 13.02 -6.79 19.08
C SER A 133 12.15 -6.56 20.33
N GLY A 134 10.83 -6.79 20.22
CA GLY A 134 9.86 -6.46 21.28
C GLY A 134 9.60 -4.97 21.46
N TRP A 135 10.09 -4.09 20.56
CA TRP A 135 9.90 -2.64 20.65
C TRP A 135 8.44 -2.21 20.54
N ILE A 136 7.56 -3.08 20.04
CA ILE A 136 6.12 -2.87 20.11
C ILE A 136 5.62 -2.60 21.54
N THR A 137 6.30 -3.13 22.57
CA THR A 137 5.94 -2.89 23.99
C THR A 137 6.31 -1.50 24.50
N LEU A 138 7.12 -0.74 23.74
CA LEU A 138 7.50 0.65 24.06
C LEU A 138 6.46 1.67 23.58
N LEU A 139 5.45 1.21 22.85
CA LEU A 139 4.35 2.03 22.38
C LEU A 139 3.40 2.34 23.54
N THR A 140 2.95 3.59 23.60
CA THR A 140 1.83 3.99 24.45
C THR A 140 0.54 3.31 23.99
N THR A 141 -0.51 3.40 24.79
CA THR A 141 -1.83 2.85 24.44
C THR A 141 -2.35 3.39 23.11
N ILE A 142 -2.22 4.70 22.87
CA ILE A 142 -2.69 5.34 21.62
C ILE A 142 -1.89 4.84 20.42
N GLU A 143 -0.56 4.80 20.55
CA GLU A 143 0.33 4.31 19.49
C GLU A 143 0.10 2.83 19.18
N SER A 144 -0.20 2.02 20.21
CA SER A 144 -0.56 0.61 20.05
C SER A 144 -1.86 0.46 19.26
N TYR A 145 -2.89 1.26 19.57
CA TYR A 145 -4.11 1.26 18.77
C TYR A 145 -3.86 1.68 17.32
N LEU A 146 -3.00 2.67 17.07
CA LEU A 146 -2.59 3.04 15.72
C LEU A 146 -1.87 1.90 15.01
N TRP A 147 -0.96 1.20 15.69
CA TRP A 147 -0.28 0.02 15.14
C TRP A 147 -1.26 -1.07 14.76
N TYR A 148 -2.20 -1.42 15.64
CA TYR A 148 -3.19 -2.47 15.37
C TYR A 148 -4.15 -2.07 14.26
N ALA A 149 -4.60 -0.82 14.23
CA ALA A 149 -5.44 -0.31 13.16
C ALA A 149 -4.71 -0.34 11.81
N ALA A 150 -3.46 0.15 11.75
CA ALA A 150 -2.63 0.09 10.55
C ALA A 150 -2.41 -1.35 10.07
N THR A 151 -2.08 -2.27 10.98
CA THR A 151 -1.91 -3.70 10.67
C THR A 151 -3.19 -4.30 10.11
N THR A 152 -4.32 -4.01 10.74
CA THR A 152 -5.63 -4.51 10.32
C THR A 152 -5.97 -4.01 8.92
N LEU A 153 -5.88 -2.69 8.70
CA LEU A 153 -6.15 -2.07 7.41
C LEU A 153 -5.22 -2.64 6.32
N ASN A 154 -3.94 -2.82 6.63
CA ASN A 154 -2.96 -3.30 5.65
C ASN A 154 -3.17 -4.77 5.28
N LEU A 155 -3.17 -5.67 6.27
CA LEU A 155 -3.21 -7.10 6.01
C LEU A 155 -4.58 -7.57 5.51
N ILE A 156 -5.68 -7.06 6.08
CA ILE A 156 -7.01 -7.45 5.62
C ILE A 156 -7.25 -6.95 4.20
N SER A 157 -6.91 -5.69 3.89
CA SER A 157 -7.13 -5.15 2.55
C SER A 157 -6.31 -5.88 1.48
N LEU A 158 -5.04 -6.16 1.75
CA LEU A 158 -4.22 -6.96 0.83
C LEU A 158 -4.81 -8.36 0.63
N SER A 159 -5.24 -9.01 1.72
CA SER A 159 -5.85 -10.35 1.65
C SER A 159 -7.17 -10.34 0.86
N LEU A 160 -8.01 -9.33 1.04
CA LEU A 160 -9.26 -9.17 0.30
C LEU A 160 -9.03 -8.95 -1.18
N VAL A 161 -8.09 -8.06 -1.54
CA VAL A 161 -7.74 -7.79 -2.94
C VAL A 161 -7.19 -9.05 -3.61
N LEU A 162 -6.30 -9.77 -2.94
CA LEU A 162 -5.74 -11.03 -3.45
C LEU A 162 -6.82 -12.10 -3.64
N LEU A 163 -7.65 -12.33 -2.61
CA LEU A 163 -8.74 -13.30 -2.67
C LEU A 163 -9.71 -13.00 -3.81
N TYR A 164 -10.13 -11.74 -3.92
CA TYR A 164 -11.05 -11.31 -4.96
C TYR A 164 -10.46 -11.49 -6.37
N ASN A 165 -9.20 -11.13 -6.57
CA ASN A 165 -8.52 -11.33 -7.85
C ASN A 165 -8.49 -12.82 -8.25
N GLU A 166 -8.22 -13.72 -7.31
CA GLU A 166 -8.10 -15.15 -7.62
C GLU A 166 -9.46 -15.82 -7.82
N VAL A 167 -10.49 -15.46 -7.04
CA VAL A 167 -11.88 -15.90 -7.28
C VAL A 167 -12.35 -15.53 -8.68
N ARG A 168 -12.01 -14.32 -9.14
CA ARG A 168 -12.40 -13.87 -10.48
C ARG A 168 -11.65 -14.62 -11.57
N LYS A 169 -10.35 -14.85 -11.41
CA LYS A 169 -9.54 -15.59 -12.38
C LYS A 169 -10.06 -17.01 -12.61
N VAL A 170 -10.68 -17.65 -11.60
CA VAL A 170 -11.30 -18.97 -11.72
C VAL A 170 -12.71 -18.91 -12.35
N ARG A 171 -13.42 -17.78 -12.22
CA ARG A 171 -14.78 -17.62 -12.74
C ARG A 171 -14.82 -17.25 -14.24
N ILE A 172 -13.73 -16.71 -14.78
CA ILE A 172 -13.53 -16.41 -16.22
C ILE A 172 -12.96 -17.65 -16.90
#